data_AF-A0A5N8H9H7-F1
#
_entry.id   AF-A0A5N8H9H7-F1
#
_cell.length_a   1.000
_cell.length_b   1.000
_cell.length_c   1.000
_cell.angle_alpha   90.00
_cell.angle_beta   90.00
_cell.angle_gamma   90.00
#
_symmetry.space_group_name_H-M   'P 1'
#
loop_
_entity.id
_entity.type
_entity.pdbx_description
1 polymer ?
#
loop_
_entity_poly.entity_id
_entity_poly.type
_entity_poly.pdbx_seq_one_letter_code
_entity_poly.pdbx_strand_id
1 'polypeptide(L)'
;MKVILATRNRYLEYGLQQMLEGYRIILAREFFTPENRKSVPAHDESWVIICDALLGRLMCCMFQGRRYLQIDAEDVTGRLETYRKIRNGEWVHNTYARPLTMSEMVVMFGYVYRESKPCHLAREMGINTKTVNTFLYMGLDKNGLKYRSVKHLVGRA
;
A
#
# COMPACT_ATOMS: atom_id res chain seq x y z
N MET A 1 6.64 -8.81 -12.22
CA MET A 1 6.65 -8.52 -10.77
C MET A 1 6.93 -7.03 -10.59
N LYS A 2 6.16 -6.35 -9.75
CA LYS A 2 6.34 -4.92 -9.43
C LYS A 2 6.78 -4.79 -7.98
N VAL A 3 7.65 -3.83 -7.68
CA VAL A 3 8.06 -3.53 -6.30
C VAL A 3 7.47 -2.18 -5.92
N ILE A 4 6.72 -2.14 -4.83
CA ILE A 4 6.21 -0.88 -4.27
C ILE A 4 6.98 -0.55 -2.99
N LEU A 5 7.53 0.67 -2.92
CA LEU A 5 8.22 1.19 -1.75
C LEU A 5 7.29 2.13 -0.99
N ALA A 6 7.01 1.83 0.27
CA ALA A 6 6.19 2.66 1.15
C ALA A 6 6.97 2.96 2.43
N THR A 7 7.77 4.01 2.41
CA THR A 7 8.54 4.48 3.57
C THR A 7 8.37 5.98 3.77
N ARG A 8 8.29 6.43 5.02
CA ARG A 8 8.34 7.85 5.38
C ARG A 8 9.77 8.39 5.37
N ASN A 9 10.77 7.51 5.43
CA ASN A 9 12.18 7.89 5.42
C ASN A 9 12.70 8.06 3.97
N ARG A 10 12.90 9.32 3.55
CA ARG A 10 13.37 9.65 2.19
C ARG A 10 14.79 9.16 1.89
N TYR A 11 15.66 9.09 2.90
CA TYR A 11 17.01 8.57 2.70
C TYR A 11 16.99 7.07 2.46
N LEU A 12 16.16 6.34 3.24
CA LEU A 12 15.96 4.91 3.03
C LEU A 12 15.30 4.63 1.69
N GLU A 13 14.26 5.40 1.31
CA GLU A 13 13.62 5.31 -0.02
C GLU A 13 14.66 5.36 -1.14
N TYR A 14 15.53 6.37 -1.11
CA TYR A 14 16.57 6.55 -2.12
C TYR A 14 17.59 5.39 -2.12
N GLY A 15 18.05 4.96 -0.94
CA GLY A 15 18.97 3.82 -0.83
C GLY A 15 18.38 2.52 -1.37
N LEU A 16 17.10 2.25 -1.06
CA LEU A 16 16.36 1.11 -1.58
C LEU A 16 16.18 1.18 -3.10
N GLN A 17 15.92 2.36 -3.66
CA GLN A 17 15.82 2.54 -5.10
C GLN A 17 17.11 2.13 -5.82
N GLN A 18 18.27 2.56 -5.30
CA GLN A 18 19.57 2.21 -5.86
C GLN A 18 19.85 0.70 -5.71
N MET A 19 19.55 0.13 -4.55
CA MET A 19 19.80 -1.29 -4.28
C MET A 19 18.93 -2.22 -5.14
N LEU A 20 17.72 -1.78 -5.50
CA LEU A 20 16.76 -2.52 -6.31
C LEU A 20 16.84 -2.20 -7.80
N GLU A 21 17.95 -1.63 -8.25
CA GLU A 21 18.20 -1.37 -9.67
C GLU A 21 18.01 -2.65 -10.51
N GLY A 22 17.14 -2.56 -11.52
CA GLY A 22 16.69 -3.68 -12.34
C GLY A 22 15.27 -4.18 -12.04
N TYR A 23 14.68 -3.79 -10.91
CA TYR A 23 13.24 -3.98 -10.66
C TYR A 23 12.42 -2.80 -11.17
N ARG A 24 11.15 -3.05 -11.52
CA ARG A 24 10.17 -1.97 -11.75
C ARG A 24 9.68 -1.45 -10.40
N ILE A 25 10.36 -0.42 -9.92
CA ILE A 25 10.09 0.23 -8.62
C ILE A 25 8.98 1.27 -8.79
N ILE A 26 8.04 1.27 -7.84
CA ILE A 26 6.92 2.20 -7.74
C ILE A 26 6.98 2.82 -6.35
N LEU A 27 7.04 4.14 -6.26
CA LEU A 27 6.98 4.82 -4.97
C LEU A 27 5.52 4.97 -4.54
N ALA A 28 5.14 4.41 -3.40
CA ALA A 28 3.76 4.44 -2.91
C ALA A 28 3.22 5.87 -2.80
N ARG A 29 4.08 6.80 -2.37
CA ARG A 29 3.74 8.22 -2.25
C ARG A 29 3.37 8.91 -3.57
N GLU A 30 3.93 8.43 -4.69
CA GLU A 30 3.67 8.93 -6.05
C GLU A 30 2.59 8.11 -6.76
N PHE A 31 2.42 6.85 -6.37
CA PHE A 31 1.43 5.96 -6.98
C PHE A 31 0.03 6.15 -6.41
N PHE A 32 -0.11 6.26 -5.08
CA PHE A 32 -1.40 6.43 -4.43
C PHE A 32 -1.78 7.91 -4.33
N THR A 33 -1.91 8.56 -5.47
CA THR A 33 -2.36 9.95 -5.57
C THR A 33 -3.74 10.03 -6.23
N PRO A 34 -4.52 11.09 -5.95
CA PRO A 34 -5.82 11.33 -6.57
C PRO A 34 -5.80 11.26 -8.10
N GLU A 35 -4.73 11.70 -8.74
CA GLU A 35 -4.54 11.68 -10.20
C GLU A 35 -4.51 10.25 -10.73
N ASN A 36 -3.91 9.34 -9.97
CA ASN A 36 -3.77 7.93 -10.32
C ASN A 36 -4.97 7.07 -9.90
N ARG A 37 -6.06 7.65 -9.36
CA ARG A 37 -7.22 6.88 -8.88
C ARG A 37 -7.94 6.02 -9.94
N LYS A 38 -7.67 6.26 -11.22
CA LYS A 38 -8.21 5.48 -12.35
C LYS A 38 -7.28 4.33 -12.77
N SER A 39 -6.02 4.30 -12.34
CA SER A 39 -5.11 3.20 -12.64
C SER A 39 -5.45 2.01 -11.75
N VAL A 40 -6.15 1.01 -12.27
CA VAL A 40 -6.48 -0.19 -11.52
C VAL A 40 -5.25 -1.11 -11.51
N PRO A 41 -4.70 -1.49 -10.34
CA PRO A 41 -3.68 -2.54 -10.28
C PRO A 41 -4.31 -3.84 -10.77
N ALA A 42 -3.72 -4.44 -11.80
CA ALA A 42 -4.25 -5.64 -12.43
C ALA A 42 -4.24 -6.82 -11.44
N HIS A 43 -5.21 -7.73 -11.61
CA HIS A 43 -5.47 -8.83 -10.68
C HIS A 43 -4.42 -9.94 -10.71
N ASP A 44 -3.76 -10.11 -11.84
CA ASP A 44 -2.74 -11.11 -12.14
C ASP A 44 -1.31 -10.65 -11.78
N GLU A 45 -1.16 -9.40 -11.34
CA GLU A 45 0.14 -8.85 -10.98
C GLU A 45 0.57 -9.31 -9.58
N SER A 46 1.82 -9.79 -9.49
CA SER A 46 2.49 -10.09 -8.21
C SER A 46 3.28 -8.87 -7.72
N TRP A 47 3.01 -8.47 -6.48
CA TRP A 47 3.55 -7.25 -5.85
C TRP A 47 4.52 -7.57 -4.72
N VAL A 48 5.75 -7.09 -4.80
CA VAL A 48 6.63 -7.01 -3.63
C VAL A 48 6.39 -5.67 -2.97
N ILE A 49 6.06 -5.67 -1.69
CA ILE A 49 5.80 -4.49 -0.87
C ILE A 49 6.96 -4.37 0.11
N ILE A 50 7.77 -3.33 -0.03
CA ILE A 50 8.78 -2.99 0.95
C ILE A 50 8.29 -1.75 1.68
N CYS A 51 8.02 -1.87 2.98
CA CYS A 51 7.44 -0.77 3.73
C CYS A 51 7.95 -0.68 5.15
N ASP A 52 7.89 0.52 5.73
CA ASP A 52 8.16 0.70 7.16
C ASP A 52 7.22 -0.20 7.98
N ALA A 53 7.73 -0.72 9.09
CA ALA A 53 6.96 -1.46 10.09
C ALA A 53 5.56 -0.87 10.38
N LEU A 54 5.47 0.45 10.54
CA LEU A 54 4.22 1.16 10.88
C LEU A 54 3.19 1.19 9.76
N LEU A 55 3.62 0.97 8.51
CA LEU A 55 2.76 0.94 7.32
C LEU A 55 2.36 -0.48 6.93
N GLY A 56 2.90 -1.50 7.60
CA GLY A 56 2.66 -2.91 7.24
C GLY A 56 1.18 -3.27 7.19
N ARG A 57 0.39 -2.94 8.22
CA ARG A 57 -1.06 -3.22 8.22
C ARG A 57 -1.79 -2.51 7.10
N LEU A 58 -1.47 -1.25 6.84
CA LEU A 58 -2.04 -0.48 5.74
C LEU A 58 -1.76 -1.16 4.40
N MET A 59 -0.52 -1.56 4.16
CA MET A 59 -0.13 -2.17 2.89
C MET A 59 -0.78 -3.55 2.70
N CYS A 60 -0.77 -4.42 3.71
CA CYS A 60 -1.55 -5.66 3.69
C CYS A 60 -3.03 -5.40 3.35
N CYS A 61 -3.64 -4.43 4.02
CA CYS A 61 -5.05 -4.05 3.81
C CYS A 61 -5.33 -3.56 2.37
N MET A 62 -4.41 -2.82 1.77
CA MET A 62 -4.53 -2.30 0.41
C MET A 62 -4.36 -3.38 -0.65
N PHE A 63 -3.49 -4.36 -0.41
CA PHE A 63 -3.18 -5.45 -1.33
C PHE A 63 -3.96 -6.74 -1.03
N GLN A 64 -4.86 -6.72 -0.04
CA GLN A 64 -5.82 -7.79 0.20
C GLN A 64 -6.63 -8.06 -1.10
N GLY A 65 -6.75 -9.33 -1.49
CA GLY A 65 -7.35 -9.71 -2.77
C GLY A 65 -6.37 -9.75 -3.96
N ARG A 66 -5.08 -9.45 -3.73
CA ARG A 66 -4.00 -9.53 -4.73
C ARG A 66 -2.90 -10.46 -4.24
N ARG A 67 -2.03 -10.88 -5.16
CA ARG A 67 -0.83 -11.67 -4.79
C ARG A 67 0.29 -10.72 -4.40
N TYR A 68 0.74 -10.79 -3.15
CA TYR A 68 1.82 -9.93 -2.66
C TYR A 68 2.78 -10.63 -1.70
N LEU A 69 3.97 -10.06 -1.57
CA LEU A 69 4.97 -10.40 -0.57
C LEU A 69 5.34 -9.11 0.15
N GLN A 70 5.24 -9.07 1.47
CA GLN A 70 5.63 -7.91 2.26
C GLN A 70 6.98 -8.14 2.93
N ILE A 71 7.84 -7.12 2.91
CA ILE A 71 9.18 -7.12 3.52
C ILE A 71 9.30 -5.81 4.31
N ASP A 72 9.78 -5.87 5.55
CA ASP A 72 10.08 -4.64 6.31
C ASP A 72 11.22 -3.89 5.63
N ALA A 73 11.11 -2.57 5.48
CA ALA A 73 12.15 -1.75 4.89
C ALA A 73 13.46 -1.82 5.70
N GLU A 74 13.39 -2.03 7.01
CA GLU A 74 14.55 -2.20 7.89
C GLU A 74 15.27 -3.54 7.68
N ASP A 75 14.56 -4.55 7.19
CA ASP A 75 15.11 -5.88 6.90
C ASP A 75 15.87 -5.94 5.58
N VAL A 76 15.94 -4.83 4.85
CA VAL A 76 16.58 -4.74 3.54
C VAL A 76 18.01 -4.21 3.69
N THR A 77 18.94 -5.15 3.82
CA THR A 77 20.35 -4.89 4.14
C THR A 77 21.28 -4.93 2.92
N GLY A 78 20.90 -5.66 1.85
CA GLY A 78 21.72 -5.83 0.66
C GLY A 78 21.03 -6.53 -0.51
N ARG A 79 21.56 -6.35 -1.71
CA ARG A 79 20.93 -6.79 -2.97
C ARG A 79 20.72 -8.31 -3.04
N LEU A 80 21.74 -9.10 -2.69
CA LEU A 80 21.66 -10.56 -2.73
C LEU A 80 20.68 -11.11 -1.69
N GLU A 81 20.70 -10.57 -0.47
CA GLU A 81 19.78 -10.97 0.59
C GLU A 81 18.34 -10.63 0.21
N THR A 82 18.12 -9.44 -0.35
CA THR A 82 16.80 -9.00 -0.81
C THR A 82 16.28 -9.89 -1.94
N TYR A 83 17.14 -10.24 -2.91
CA TYR A 83 16.78 -11.18 -3.96
C TYR A 83 16.36 -12.55 -3.38
N ARG A 84 17.10 -13.06 -2.39
CA ARG A 84 16.74 -14.32 -1.70
C ARG A 84 15.41 -14.20 -0.94
N LYS A 85 15.18 -13.09 -0.23
CA LYS A 85 13.90 -12.81 0.46
C LYS A 85 12.73 -12.76 -0.51
N ILE A 86 12.90 -12.14 -1.68
CA ILE A 86 11.85 -12.08 -2.71
C ILE A 86 11.59 -13.47 -3.32
N ARG A 87 12.65 -14.21 -3.66
CA ARG A 87 12.55 -15.52 -4.31
C ARG A 87 11.97 -16.59 -3.39
N ASN A 88 12.38 -16.59 -2.12
CA ASN A 88 12.00 -17.62 -1.15
C ASN A 88 10.88 -17.15 -0.21
N GLY A 89 10.39 -15.92 -0.36
CA GLY A 89 9.38 -15.35 0.52
C GLY A 89 8.03 -16.02 0.42
N GLU A 90 7.26 -15.96 1.50
CA GLU A 90 5.90 -16.47 1.56
C GLU A 90 4.94 -15.49 0.89
N TRP A 91 4.56 -15.80 -0.35
CA TRP A 91 3.62 -15.01 -1.11
C TRP A 91 2.20 -15.21 -0.59
N VAL A 92 1.58 -14.13 -0.13
CA VAL A 92 0.18 -14.11 0.28
C VAL A 92 -0.70 -13.98 -0.96
N HIS A 93 -1.71 -14.84 -1.06
CA HIS A 93 -2.74 -14.73 -2.09
C HIS A 93 -4.11 -15.12 -1.53
N ASN A 94 -4.87 -14.12 -1.08
CA ASN A 94 -6.23 -14.31 -0.60
C ASN A 94 -7.23 -14.07 -1.74
N THR A 95 -7.65 -15.13 -2.43
CA THR A 95 -8.60 -15.07 -3.54
C THR A 95 -10.05 -14.80 -3.10
N TYR A 96 -10.37 -15.00 -1.83
CA TYR A 96 -11.71 -14.79 -1.28
C TYR A 96 -11.96 -13.33 -0.88
N ALA A 97 -10.90 -12.56 -0.64
CA ALA A 97 -11.02 -11.16 -0.30
C ALA A 97 -11.43 -10.32 -1.52
N ARG A 98 -12.37 -9.41 -1.31
CA ARG A 98 -12.74 -8.42 -2.32
C ARG A 98 -11.62 -7.38 -2.43
N PRO A 99 -11.01 -7.20 -3.61
CA PRO A 99 -9.92 -6.24 -3.79
C PRO A 99 -10.41 -4.81 -3.51
N LEU A 100 -9.51 -3.99 -2.98
CA LEU A 100 -9.72 -2.55 -2.97
C LEU A 100 -9.60 -2.00 -4.39
N THR A 101 -10.51 -1.09 -4.74
CA THR A 101 -10.39 -0.20 -5.89
C THR A 101 -9.26 0.80 -5.65
N MET A 102 -8.73 1.36 -6.74
CA MET A 102 -7.66 2.35 -6.62
C MET A 102 -8.13 3.61 -5.86
N SER A 103 -9.40 4.03 -5.99
CA SER A 103 -9.96 5.13 -5.20
C SER A 103 -9.96 4.83 -3.68
N GLU A 104 -10.33 3.61 -3.28
CA GLU A 104 -10.27 3.19 -1.88
C GLU A 104 -8.82 3.16 -1.38
N MET A 105 -7.90 2.61 -2.17
CA MET A 105 -6.46 2.58 -1.88
C MET A 105 -5.89 3.99 -1.69
N VAL A 106 -6.18 4.93 -2.61
CA VAL A 106 -5.73 6.33 -2.53
C VAL A 106 -6.26 7.01 -1.27
N VAL A 107 -7.53 6.81 -0.93
CA VAL A 107 -8.14 7.41 0.25
C VAL A 107 -7.54 6.84 1.54
N MET A 108 -7.39 5.52 1.65
CA MET A 108 -6.81 4.88 2.83
C MET A 108 -5.34 5.27 3.01
N PHE A 109 -4.57 5.27 1.91
CA PHE A 109 -3.18 5.72 1.93
C PHE A 109 -3.07 7.19 2.32
N GLY A 110 -3.86 8.07 1.71
CA GLY A 110 -3.86 9.50 2.05
C GLY A 110 -4.23 9.76 3.51
N TYR A 111 -5.20 9.01 4.05
CA TYR A 111 -5.61 9.14 5.45
C TYR A 111 -4.52 8.67 6.42
N VAL A 112 -3.85 7.55 6.14
CA VAL A 112 -2.89 6.93 7.08
C VAL A 112 -1.46 7.42 6.85
N TYR A 113 -0.97 7.39 5.61
CA TYR A 113 0.40 7.76 5.29
C TYR A 113 0.60 9.28 5.31
N ARG A 114 -0.30 10.04 4.68
CA ARG A 114 -0.23 11.52 4.62
C ARG A 114 -0.97 12.22 5.76
N GLU A 115 -1.63 11.46 6.64
CA GLU A 115 -2.41 11.98 7.77
C GLU A 115 -3.46 13.03 7.33
N SER A 116 -3.98 12.86 6.11
CA SER A 116 -4.88 13.83 5.49
C SER A 116 -6.29 13.70 6.03
N LYS A 117 -6.90 14.85 6.35
CA LYS A 117 -8.30 14.90 6.77
C LYS A 117 -9.24 14.53 5.61
N PRO A 118 -10.39 13.90 5.86
CA PRO A 118 -11.34 13.54 4.81
C PRO A 118 -11.77 14.70 3.90
N CYS A 119 -11.90 15.91 4.43
CA CYS A 119 -12.24 17.10 3.65
C CYS A 119 -11.12 17.52 2.68
N HIS A 120 -9.85 17.35 3.05
CA HIS A 120 -8.73 17.63 2.16
C HIS A 120 -8.66 16.60 1.03
N LEU A 121 -8.79 15.31 1.36
CA LEU A 121 -8.86 14.24 0.36
C LEU A 121 -10.03 14.43 -0.61
N ALA A 122 -11.19 14.86 -0.10
CA ALA A 122 -12.36 15.17 -0.91
C ALA A 122 -12.06 16.27 -1.93
N ARG A 123 -11.40 17.35 -1.49
CA ARG A 123 -10.99 18.47 -2.35
C ARG A 123 -10.00 18.03 -3.41
N GLU A 124 -8.95 17.29 -3.04
CA GLU A 124 -7.93 16.81 -3.99
C GLU A 124 -8.53 15.83 -5.02
N MET A 125 -9.46 14.98 -4.59
CA MET A 125 -10.15 14.04 -5.48
C MET A 125 -11.31 14.69 -6.27
N GLY A 126 -11.73 15.92 -5.96
CA GLY A 126 -12.91 16.53 -6.57
C GLY A 126 -14.20 15.74 -6.34
N ILE A 127 -14.39 15.19 -5.13
CA ILE A 127 -15.57 14.43 -4.72
C ILE A 127 -16.11 14.95 -3.39
N ASN A 128 -17.29 14.48 -2.97
CA ASN A 128 -17.86 14.83 -1.67
C ASN A 128 -17.13 14.10 -0.51
N THR A 129 -16.96 14.77 0.63
CA THR A 129 -16.45 14.17 1.88
C THR A 129 -17.22 12.91 2.30
N LYS A 130 -18.53 12.85 2.06
CA LYS A 130 -19.34 11.64 2.30
C LYS A 130 -18.85 10.45 1.48
N THR A 131 -18.44 10.69 0.22
CA THR A 131 -17.87 9.66 -0.65
C THR A 131 -16.52 9.18 -0.14
N VAL A 132 -15.67 10.09 0.33
CA VAL A 132 -14.39 9.73 0.97
C VAL A 132 -14.62 8.83 2.20
N ASN A 133 -15.55 9.20 3.08
CA ASN A 133 -15.88 8.39 4.25
C ASN A 133 -16.47 7.03 3.86
N THR A 134 -17.24 6.98 2.77
CA THR A 134 -17.75 5.72 2.22
C THR A 134 -16.61 4.82 1.73
N PHE A 135 -15.60 5.37 1.05
CA PHE A 135 -14.40 4.62 0.64
C PHE A 135 -13.60 4.09 1.85
N LEU A 136 -13.43 4.89 2.91
CA LEU A 136 -12.79 4.42 4.14
C LEU A 136 -13.57 3.26 4.78
N TYR A 137 -14.89 3.39 4.87
CA TYR A 137 -15.75 2.35 5.42
C TYR A 137 -15.71 1.06 4.60
N MET A 138 -15.88 1.17 3.28
CA MET A 138 -15.84 0.01 2.38
C MET A 138 -14.47 -0.67 2.38
N GLY A 139 -13.39 0.12 2.44
CA GLY A 139 -12.03 -0.40 2.54
C GLY A 139 -11.82 -1.26 3.78
N LEU A 140 -12.34 -0.83 4.93
CA LEU A 140 -12.29 -1.60 6.17
C LEU A 140 -13.20 -2.83 6.12
N ASP A 141 -14.42 -2.71 5.59
CA ASP A 141 -15.38 -3.81 5.48
C ASP A 141 -14.83 -4.95 4.61
N LYS A 142 -14.24 -4.62 3.45
CA LYS A 142 -13.56 -5.59 2.56
C LYS A 142 -12.39 -6.33 3.21
N ASN A 143 -11.83 -5.76 4.27
CA ASN A 143 -10.72 -6.32 5.03
C ASN A 143 -11.16 -6.97 6.36
N GLY A 144 -12.47 -7.16 6.57
CA GLY A 144 -12.99 -7.77 7.81
C GLY A 144 -12.85 -6.88 9.05
N LEU A 145 -12.59 -5.59 8.87
CA LEU A 145 -12.41 -4.59 9.93
C LEU A 145 -13.65 -3.70 10.08
N LYS A 146 -14.83 -4.26 9.80
CA LYS A 146 -16.10 -3.55 9.92
C LYS A 146 -16.24 -2.94 11.32
N TYR A 147 -16.70 -1.69 11.38
CA TYR A 147 -16.85 -0.88 12.61
C TYR A 147 -15.56 -0.46 13.32
N ARG A 148 -14.38 -0.82 12.81
CA ARG A 148 -13.11 -0.32 13.37
C ARG A 148 -12.78 1.08 12.84
N SER A 149 -11.97 1.81 13.60
CA SER A 149 -11.36 3.04 13.10
C SER A 149 -10.25 2.75 12.09
N VAL A 150 -10.10 3.60 11.08
CA VAL A 150 -8.98 3.56 10.11
C VAL A 150 -7.61 3.63 10.83
N LYS A 151 -7.56 4.20 12.05
CA LYS A 151 -6.36 4.24 12.89
C LYS A 151 -5.80 2.84 13.23
N HIS A 152 -6.61 1.78 13.17
CA HIS A 152 -6.14 0.41 13.38
C HIS A 152 -5.19 -0.11 12.28
N LEU A 153 -5.11 0.61 11.16
CA LEU A 153 -4.20 0.30 10.05
C LEU A 153 -2.77 0.83 10.27
N VAL A 154 -2.53 1.56 11.36
CA VAL A 154 -1.18 1.96 11.78
C VAL A 154 -0.58 0.84 12.63
N GLY A 155 0.56 0.31 12.21
CA GLY A 155 1.32 -0.72 12.94
C GLY A 155 1.78 -1.87 12.06
N ARG A 156 2.56 -2.78 12.68
CA ARG A 156 3.08 -4.00 12.04
C ARG A 156 1.95 -4.96 11.68
N ALA A 157 2.03 -5.53 10.48
CA ALA A 157 1.09 -6.51 9.96
C ALA A 157 1.12 -7.80 10.77
#